data_AF-A0A2J4GB50-F1
#
_entry.id   AF-A0A2J4GB50-F1
#
_cell.length_a   1.000
_cell.length_b   1.000
_cell.length_c   1.000
_cell.angle_alpha   90.00
_cell.angle_beta   90.00
_cell.angle_gamma   90.00
#
_symmetry.space_group_name_H-M   'P 1'
#
loop_
_entity.id
_entity.type
_entity.pdbx_description
1 polymer ?
#
loop_
_entity_poly.entity_id
_entity_poly.type
_entity_poly.pdbx_seq_one_letter_code
_entity_poly.pdbx_strand_id
1 'polypeptide(L)'
;MEQDHLVAGLRDLRSASKLLLVASILGILVSVAILSAVPALLSIPLTAQTSIRGLASRIIAWLPLLIIGALLGLASGVISLYAIYAKLLPSSKHLAKWRPSVFDTPRKLLYIGYWGALAAGVSAFIAAVALAAGALPGLMQAAQAESLIMLVALLMVPFILVVLAGILGFVGDVGMIMLFYELGGALQSERFKHVALLTVAYILGGVLVGLIPNPAAMLPGLVVVAGLQAVAFYLAMEECTRILSSTPQQPPAGV
;
A
#
# COMPACT_ATOMS: atom_id res chain seq x y z
N MET A 1 -9.20 13.81 -30.19
CA MET A 1 -10.01 13.70 -28.95
C MET A 1 -9.92 12.32 -28.32
N GLU A 2 -10.31 11.24 -29.00
CA GLU A 2 -10.29 9.88 -28.43
C GLU A 2 -8.87 9.38 -28.11
N GLN A 3 -7.92 9.60 -29.02
CA GLN A 3 -6.52 9.23 -28.84
C GLN A 3 -5.82 10.07 -27.76
N ASP A 4 -6.27 11.31 -27.54
CA ASP A 4 -5.73 12.19 -26.48
C ASP A 4 -6.05 11.62 -25.09
N HIS A 5 -7.23 11.02 -24.93
CA HIS A 5 -7.63 10.36 -23.68
C HIS A 5 -6.80 9.11 -23.41
N LEU A 6 -6.48 8.32 -24.44
CA LEU A 6 -5.55 7.19 -24.30
C LEU A 6 -4.15 7.65 -23.87
N VAL A 7 -3.58 8.63 -24.58
CA VAL A 7 -2.22 9.14 -24.30
C VAL A 7 -2.12 9.76 -22.91
N ALA A 8 -3.11 10.57 -22.52
CA ALA A 8 -3.18 11.14 -21.17
C ALA A 8 -3.28 10.04 -20.11
N GLY A 9 -4.18 9.06 -20.33
CA GLY A 9 -4.35 7.91 -19.44
C GLY A 9 -3.06 7.12 -19.24
N LEU A 10 -2.35 6.77 -20.32
CA LEU A 10 -1.08 6.04 -20.26
C LEU A 10 0.05 6.87 -19.64
N ARG A 11 0.08 8.19 -19.86
CA ARG A 11 1.06 9.09 -19.25
C ARG A 11 0.89 9.14 -17.73
N ASP A 12 -0.35 9.30 -17.26
CA ASP A 12 -0.65 9.28 -15.83
C ASP A 12 -0.41 7.90 -15.23
N LEU A 13 -0.73 6.81 -15.94
CA LEU A 13 -0.45 5.44 -15.48
C LEU A 13 1.04 5.17 -15.34
N ARG A 14 1.85 5.65 -16.29
CA ARG A 14 3.31 5.59 -16.23
C ARG A 14 3.84 6.33 -15.01
N SER A 15 3.35 7.55 -14.77
CA SER A 15 3.72 8.34 -13.60
C SER A 15 3.31 7.65 -12.28
N ALA A 16 2.09 7.11 -12.22
CA ALA A 16 1.61 6.35 -11.07
C ALA A 16 2.51 5.13 -10.81
N SER A 17 2.78 4.34 -11.84
CA SER A 17 3.63 3.15 -11.76
C SER A 17 5.05 3.48 -11.31
N LYS A 18 5.64 4.57 -11.82
CA LYS A 18 6.97 5.03 -11.39
C LYS A 18 6.98 5.40 -9.91
N LEU A 19 5.97 6.13 -9.43
CA LEU A 19 5.88 6.53 -8.03
C LEU A 19 5.63 5.33 -7.11
N LEU A 20 4.74 4.43 -7.51
CA LEU A 20 4.45 3.19 -6.77
C LEU A 20 5.66 2.25 -6.73
N LEU A 21 6.45 2.20 -7.80
CA LEU A 21 7.74 1.50 -7.80
C LEU A 21 8.70 2.09 -6.77
N VAL A 22 8.86 3.42 -6.76
CA VAL A 22 9.71 4.11 -5.75
C VAL A 22 9.21 3.83 -4.34
N ALA A 23 7.90 3.93 -4.10
CA ALA A 23 7.30 3.62 -2.80
C ALA A 23 7.53 2.16 -2.38
N SER A 24 7.42 1.22 -3.32
CA SER A 24 7.68 -0.21 -3.08
C SER A 24 9.15 -0.45 -2.70
N ILE A 25 10.09 0.18 -3.41
CA ILE A 25 11.52 0.10 -3.07
C ILE A 25 11.79 0.66 -1.67
N LEU A 26 11.19 1.80 -1.31
CA LEU A 26 11.30 2.35 0.03
C LEU A 26 10.72 1.39 1.08
N GLY A 27 9.58 0.76 0.79
CA GLY A 27 8.98 -0.26 1.66
C GLY A 27 9.85 -1.50 1.84
N ILE A 28 10.53 -1.96 0.78
CA ILE A 28 11.52 -3.04 0.84
C ILE A 28 12.68 -2.64 1.76
N LEU A 29 13.24 -1.44 1.60
CA LEU A 29 14.34 -0.95 2.43
C LEU A 29 13.95 -0.89 3.92
N VAL A 30 12.73 -0.42 4.22
CA VAL A 30 12.19 -0.43 5.58
C VAL A 30 12.08 -1.87 6.12
N SER A 31 11.55 -2.80 5.31
CA SER A 31 11.40 -4.20 5.70
C SER A 31 12.74 -4.88 5.97
N VAL A 32 13.77 -4.58 5.17
CA VAL A 32 15.15 -5.07 5.36
C VAL A 32 15.77 -4.48 6.63
N ALA A 33 15.56 -3.19 6.89
CA ALA A 33 16.03 -2.54 8.11
C ALA A 33 15.39 -3.17 9.36
N ILE A 34 14.08 -3.45 9.32
CA ILE A 34 13.35 -4.13 10.40
C ILE A 34 13.86 -5.58 10.56
N LEU A 35 14.03 -6.33 9.47
CA LEU A 35 14.54 -7.70 9.49
C LEU A 35 15.95 -7.79 10.10
N SER A 36 16.76 -6.75 9.93
CA SER A 36 18.08 -6.66 10.55
C SER A 36 18.00 -6.43 12.06
N ALA A 37 16.94 -5.79 12.56
CA ALA A 37 16.75 -5.47 13.97
C ALA A 37 16.01 -6.57 14.76
N VAL A 38 15.13 -7.34 14.12
CA VAL A 38 14.25 -8.34 14.76
C VAL A 38 15.02 -9.45 15.50
N PRO A 39 16.08 -10.08 14.95
CA PRO A 39 16.86 -11.08 15.68
C PRO A 39 17.54 -10.50 16.93
N ALA A 40 17.97 -9.24 16.89
CA ALA A 40 18.60 -8.57 18.03
C ALA A 40 17.60 -8.26 19.16
N LEU A 41 16.31 -8.13 18.82
CA LEU A 41 15.19 -7.93 19.75
C LEU A 41 14.58 -9.25 20.26
N LEU A 42 14.56 -10.31 19.45
CA LEU A 42 13.99 -11.62 19.81
C LEU A 42 14.97 -12.55 20.52
N SER A 43 16.29 -12.33 20.39
CA SER A 43 17.34 -13.11 21.09
C SER A 43 17.46 -12.77 22.59
N ILE A 44 16.48 -12.05 23.16
CA ILE A 44 16.45 -11.66 24.55
C ILE A 44 15.88 -12.85 25.36
N PRO A 45 16.67 -13.54 26.19
CA PRO A 45 16.11 -14.50 27.11
C PRO A 45 15.17 -13.76 28.06
N LEU A 46 13.88 -14.05 27.98
CA LEU A 46 12.85 -13.58 28.93
C LEU A 46 13.02 -14.31 30.28
N THR A 47 14.21 -14.23 30.87
CA THR A 47 14.42 -14.65 32.26
C THR A 47 14.11 -13.48 33.19
N ALA A 48 13.67 -13.80 34.41
CA ALA A 48 13.23 -12.83 35.44
C ALA A 48 14.29 -11.77 35.85
N GLN A 49 15.51 -11.85 35.31
CA GLN A 49 16.62 -10.91 35.51
C GLN A 49 16.98 -10.10 34.24
N THR A 50 16.10 -9.98 33.26
CA THR A 50 16.30 -9.03 32.17
C THR A 50 16.29 -7.61 32.73
N SER A 51 17.48 -7.09 33.04
CA SER A 51 17.67 -5.73 33.52
C SER A 51 17.10 -4.77 32.47
N ILE A 52 16.13 -3.95 32.87
CA ILE A 52 15.51 -2.90 32.05
C ILE A 52 16.60 -2.02 31.37
N ARG A 53 17.77 -1.86 32.00
CA ARG A 53 18.95 -1.18 31.41
C ARG A 53 19.52 -1.88 30.18
N GLY A 54 19.53 -3.21 30.12
CA GLY A 54 20.01 -3.99 28.97
C GLY A 54 19.05 -3.95 27.79
N LEU A 55 17.74 -3.85 28.06
CA LEU A 55 16.72 -3.59 27.04
C LEU A 55 16.85 -2.15 26.51
N ALA A 56 16.99 -1.18 27.41
CA ALA A 56 17.11 0.24 27.07
C ALA A 56 18.36 0.53 26.24
N SER A 57 19.53 -0.03 26.57
CA SER A 57 20.77 0.21 25.81
C SER A 57 20.70 -0.34 24.39
N ARG A 58 20.02 -1.48 24.18
CA ARG A 58 19.78 -2.02 22.84
C ARG A 58 18.76 -1.20 22.07
N ILE A 59 17.64 -0.79 22.69
CA ILE A 59 16.67 0.11 22.05
C ILE A 59 17.34 1.42 21.61
N ILE A 60 18.20 2.00 22.45
CA ILE A 60 19.00 3.19 22.11
C ILE A 60 19.91 2.93 20.90
N ALA A 61 20.56 1.77 20.84
CA ALA A 61 21.42 1.40 19.71
C ALA A 61 20.64 1.26 18.37
N TRP A 62 19.37 0.84 18.43
CA TRP A 62 18.50 0.70 17.25
C TRP A 62 17.64 1.94 16.97
N LEU A 63 17.63 2.92 17.88
CA LEU A 63 16.83 4.14 17.77
C LEU A 63 17.05 4.89 16.44
N PRO A 64 18.30 5.07 15.95
CA PRO A 64 18.51 5.73 14.66
C PRO A 64 17.90 4.96 13.49
N LEU A 65 18.01 3.62 13.51
CA LEU A 65 17.45 2.77 12.46
C LEU A 65 15.91 2.79 12.48
N LEU A 66 15.30 2.80 13.68
CA LEU A 66 13.85 2.95 13.83
C LEU A 66 13.35 4.31 13.34
N ILE A 67 14.07 5.40 13.64
CA ILE A 67 13.74 6.74 13.15
C ILE A 67 13.84 6.79 11.62
N ILE A 68 14.94 6.29 11.05
CA ILE A 68 15.12 6.24 9.59
C ILE A 68 14.03 5.36 8.95
N GLY A 69 13.76 4.18 9.51
CA GLY A 69 12.70 3.29 9.06
C GLY A 69 11.33 3.95 9.09
N ALA A 70 11.00 4.68 10.16
CA ALA A 70 9.76 5.43 10.29
C ALA A 70 9.66 6.54 9.23
N LEU A 71 10.74 7.32 9.01
CA LEU A 71 10.76 8.37 7.99
C LEU A 71 10.61 7.80 6.57
N LEU A 72 11.30 6.70 6.26
CA LEU A 72 11.17 6.01 4.97
C LEU A 72 9.77 5.42 4.78
N GLY A 73 9.19 4.86 5.85
CA GLY A 73 7.81 4.35 5.84
C GLY A 73 6.79 5.46 5.58
N LEU A 74 6.93 6.61 6.25
CA LEU A 74 6.10 7.79 6.02
C LEU A 74 6.25 8.32 4.59
N ALA A 75 7.49 8.44 4.10
CA ALA A 75 7.74 8.86 2.72
C ALA A 75 7.10 7.89 1.71
N SER A 76 7.24 6.58 1.91
CA SER A 76 6.60 5.56 1.08
C SER A 76 5.07 5.69 1.08
N GLY A 77 4.46 5.87 2.26
CA GLY A 77 3.02 6.08 2.39
C GLY A 77 2.54 7.34 1.65
N VAL A 78 3.21 8.47 1.83
CA VAL A 78 2.87 9.73 1.16
C VAL A 78 3.01 9.62 -0.36
N ILE A 79 4.10 9.01 -0.84
CA ILE A 79 4.31 8.78 -2.28
C ILE A 79 3.22 7.86 -2.84
N SER A 80 2.84 6.80 -2.12
CA SER A 80 1.79 5.87 -2.54
C SER A 80 0.43 6.56 -2.64
N LEU A 81 0.06 7.37 -1.63
CA LEU A 81 -1.16 8.17 -1.66
C LEU A 81 -1.13 9.14 -2.86
N TYR A 82 -0.04 9.87 -3.05
CA TYR A 82 0.08 10.78 -4.19
C TYR A 82 -0.03 10.03 -5.53
N ALA A 83 0.62 8.88 -5.67
CA ALA A 83 0.55 8.06 -6.87
C ALA A 83 -0.88 7.57 -7.17
N ILE A 84 -1.63 7.13 -6.15
CA ILE A 84 -2.99 6.64 -6.31
C ILE A 84 -3.93 7.81 -6.66
N TYR A 85 -3.98 8.84 -5.82
CA TYR A 85 -4.99 9.89 -5.91
C TYR A 85 -4.71 10.91 -7.00
N ALA A 86 -3.43 11.26 -7.22
CA ALA A 86 -3.06 12.29 -8.20
C ALA A 86 -2.72 11.73 -9.58
N LYS A 87 -2.50 10.42 -9.73
CA LYS A 87 -2.08 9.80 -11.00
C LYS A 87 -2.92 8.60 -11.41
N LEU A 88 -3.05 7.56 -10.59
CA LEU A 88 -3.77 6.34 -10.95
C LEU A 88 -5.28 6.58 -11.16
N LEU A 89 -5.93 7.26 -10.23
CA LEU A 89 -7.36 7.57 -10.35
C LEU A 89 -7.64 8.47 -11.59
N PRO A 90 -6.90 9.57 -11.83
CA PRO A 90 -7.01 10.33 -13.07
C PRO A 90 -6.77 9.49 -14.33
N SER A 91 -5.75 8.63 -14.33
CA SER A 91 -5.46 7.71 -15.44
C SER A 91 -6.68 6.84 -15.78
N SER A 92 -7.27 6.18 -14.79
CA SER A 92 -8.47 5.35 -14.99
C SER A 92 -9.66 6.15 -15.54
N LYS A 93 -9.79 7.42 -15.14
CA LYS A 93 -10.82 8.34 -15.66
C LYS A 93 -10.57 8.69 -17.12
N HIS A 94 -9.33 8.93 -17.52
CA HIS A 94 -8.97 9.16 -18.93
C HIS A 94 -9.21 7.93 -19.78
N LEU A 95 -8.81 6.75 -19.32
CA LEU A 95 -9.04 5.48 -20.02
C LEU A 95 -10.53 5.14 -20.16
N ALA A 96 -11.35 5.41 -19.14
CA ALA A 96 -12.80 5.28 -19.23
C ALA A 96 -13.46 6.23 -20.22
N LYS A 97 -12.84 7.39 -20.52
CA LYS A 97 -13.32 8.27 -21.60
C LYS A 97 -12.91 7.79 -22.99
N TRP A 98 -11.76 7.10 -23.09
CA TRP A 98 -11.30 6.51 -24.34
C TRP A 98 -12.13 5.30 -24.74
N ARG A 99 -12.35 4.34 -23.84
CA ARG A 99 -13.21 3.17 -24.08
C ARG A 99 -14.12 2.90 -22.89
N PRO A 100 -15.30 3.54 -22.83
CA PRO A 100 -16.21 3.43 -21.68
C PRO A 100 -16.68 2.00 -21.40
N SER A 101 -17.01 1.23 -22.44
CA SER A 101 -17.49 -0.15 -22.32
C SER A 101 -16.48 -1.11 -21.67
N VAL A 102 -15.19 -0.74 -21.69
CA VAL A 102 -14.09 -1.57 -21.19
C VAL A 102 -13.62 -1.07 -19.82
N PHE A 103 -13.47 0.24 -19.64
CA PHE A 103 -12.78 0.81 -18.47
C PHE A 103 -13.69 1.44 -17.43
N ASP A 104 -15.01 1.52 -17.62
CA ASP A 104 -15.93 2.10 -16.63
C ASP A 104 -15.98 1.27 -15.33
N THR A 105 -16.03 -0.06 -15.43
CA THR A 105 -16.02 -0.96 -14.25
C THR A 105 -14.70 -0.88 -13.48
N PRO A 106 -13.51 -1.07 -14.09
CA PRO A 106 -12.23 -0.90 -13.40
C PRO A 106 -12.09 0.46 -12.70
N ARG A 107 -12.50 1.55 -13.36
CA ARG A 107 -12.48 2.90 -12.80
C ARG A 107 -13.37 3.01 -11.55
N LYS A 108 -14.59 2.48 -11.59
CA LYS A 108 -15.52 2.53 -10.45
C LYS A 108 -14.95 1.78 -9.25
N LEU A 109 -14.38 0.59 -9.47
CA LEU A 109 -13.76 -0.20 -8.41
C LEU A 109 -12.55 0.51 -7.80
N LEU A 110 -11.66 1.07 -8.63
CA LEU A 110 -10.53 1.89 -8.16
C LEU A 110 -11.00 3.07 -7.33
N TYR A 111 -12.01 3.80 -7.80
CA TYR A 111 -12.51 4.99 -7.13
C TYR A 111 -13.16 4.64 -5.79
N ILE A 112 -14.13 3.72 -5.78
CA ILE A 112 -14.86 3.32 -4.57
C ILE A 112 -13.90 2.65 -3.57
N GLY A 113 -13.05 1.75 -4.05
CA GLY A 113 -12.12 1.01 -3.22
C GLY A 113 -11.12 1.92 -2.52
N TYR A 114 -10.35 2.71 -3.27
CA TYR A 114 -9.34 3.56 -2.64
C TYR A 114 -9.94 4.71 -1.83
N TRP A 115 -10.93 5.45 -2.34
CA TRP A 115 -11.56 6.52 -1.52
C TRP A 115 -12.24 5.98 -0.28
N GLY A 116 -12.92 4.83 -0.39
CA GLY A 116 -13.52 4.15 0.75
C GLY A 116 -12.47 3.72 1.76
N ALA A 117 -11.36 3.14 1.31
CA ALA A 117 -10.25 2.73 2.17
C ALA A 117 -9.63 3.92 2.90
N LEU A 118 -9.42 5.04 2.22
CA LEU A 118 -8.91 6.26 2.84
C LEU A 118 -9.88 6.84 3.87
N ALA A 119 -11.16 6.93 3.53
CA ALA A 119 -12.17 7.44 4.45
C ALA A 119 -12.27 6.57 5.71
N ALA A 120 -12.31 5.24 5.55
CA ALA A 120 -12.33 4.29 6.65
C ALA A 120 -11.02 4.34 7.47
N GLY A 121 -9.86 4.43 6.82
CA GLY A 121 -8.56 4.51 7.48
C GLY A 121 -8.38 5.80 8.27
N VAL A 122 -8.77 6.96 7.72
CA VAL A 122 -8.76 8.25 8.44
C VAL A 122 -9.73 8.21 9.62
N SER A 123 -10.92 7.62 9.44
CA SER A 123 -11.90 7.46 10.52
C SER A 123 -11.36 6.55 11.63
N ALA A 124 -10.67 5.46 11.27
CA ALA A 124 -10.01 4.57 12.22
C ALA A 124 -8.94 5.29 13.02
N PHE A 125 -8.12 6.11 12.35
CA PHE A 125 -7.08 6.91 12.99
C PHE A 125 -7.68 7.94 13.95
N ILE A 126 -8.71 8.69 13.54
CA ILE A 126 -9.41 9.65 14.40
C ILE A 126 -10.01 8.95 15.61
N ALA A 127 -10.67 7.80 15.41
CA ALA A 127 -11.23 7.00 16.50
C ALA A 127 -10.13 6.56 17.48
N ALA A 128 -8.99 6.05 16.97
CA ALA A 128 -7.87 5.63 17.80
C ALA A 128 -7.26 6.80 18.59
N VAL A 129 -7.10 7.98 17.98
CA VAL A 129 -6.59 9.19 18.65
C VAL A 129 -7.58 9.69 19.69
N ALA A 130 -8.88 9.71 19.38
CA ALA A 130 -9.91 10.12 20.33
C ALA A 130 -9.96 9.20 21.55
N LEU A 131 -9.81 7.88 21.35
CA LEU A 131 -9.68 6.91 22.44
C LEU A 131 -8.40 7.13 23.24
N ALA A 132 -7.26 7.37 22.58
CA ALA A 132 -6.01 7.64 23.26
C ALA A 132 -6.00 8.97 24.03
N ALA A 133 -6.74 9.99 23.57
CA ALA A 133 -6.84 11.28 24.23
C ALA A 133 -7.86 11.27 25.38
N GLY A 134 -9.01 10.58 25.21
CA GLY A 134 -10.13 10.59 26.15
C GLY A 134 -10.15 9.44 27.16
N ALA A 135 -9.70 8.24 26.78
CA ALA A 135 -9.86 7.04 27.60
C ALA A 135 -8.60 6.67 28.40
N LEU A 136 -7.40 7.01 27.91
CA LEU A 136 -6.14 6.67 28.59
C LEU A 136 -6.01 7.27 30.01
N PRO A 137 -6.38 8.55 30.25
CA PRO A 137 -6.26 9.14 31.59
C PRO A 137 -7.16 8.46 32.63
N GLY A 138 -8.38 8.06 32.24
CA GLY A 138 -9.34 7.38 33.12
C GLY A 138 -9.05 5.89 33.32
N LEU A 139 -8.54 5.20 32.28
CA LEU A 139 -8.20 3.78 32.34
C LEU A 139 -6.89 3.52 33.10
N MET A 140 -5.94 4.45 33.10
CA MET A 140 -4.74 4.35 33.95
C MET A 140 -5.04 4.44 35.45
N GLN A 141 -6.16 5.05 35.85
CA GLN A 141 -6.59 5.13 37.24
C GLN A 141 -7.46 3.93 37.67
N ALA A 142 -8.13 3.26 36.74
CA ALA A 142 -9.02 2.13 37.00
C ALA A 142 -8.31 0.78 36.80
N ALA A 143 -7.50 0.37 37.78
CA ALA A 143 -6.88 -0.96 37.82
C ALA A 143 -7.86 -2.05 38.29
N GLN A 144 -8.96 -2.29 37.54
CA GLN A 144 -9.93 -3.35 37.83
C GLN A 144 -10.33 -4.12 36.56
N ALA A 145 -10.71 -5.39 36.67
CA ALA A 145 -11.01 -6.27 35.53
C ALA A 145 -12.12 -5.73 34.59
N GLU A 146 -13.03 -4.88 35.08
CA GLU A 146 -14.06 -4.20 34.25
C GLU A 146 -13.46 -3.19 33.25
N SER A 147 -12.30 -2.58 33.57
CA SER A 147 -11.62 -1.64 32.68
C SER A 147 -10.98 -2.33 31.48
N LEU A 148 -10.63 -3.62 31.59
CA LEU A 148 -10.11 -4.44 30.49
C LEU A 148 -11.19 -4.79 29.46
N ILE A 149 -12.40 -5.16 29.90
CA ILE A 149 -13.53 -5.45 29.00
C ILE A 149 -13.94 -4.18 28.24
N MET A 150 -13.99 -3.04 28.95
CA MET A 150 -14.30 -1.74 28.35
C MET A 150 -13.20 -1.28 27.37
N LEU A 151 -11.92 -1.49 27.69
CA LEU A 151 -10.79 -1.22 26.78
C LEU A 151 -10.89 -2.07 25.50
N VAL A 152 -11.16 -3.37 25.63
CA VAL A 152 -11.32 -4.27 24.48
C VAL A 152 -12.51 -3.83 23.62
N ALA A 153 -13.65 -3.50 24.23
CA ALA A 153 -14.83 -3.01 23.52
C ALA A 153 -14.56 -1.68 22.79
N LEU A 154 -13.82 -0.76 23.41
CA LEU A 154 -13.43 0.52 22.80
C LEU A 154 -12.47 0.32 21.62
N LEU A 155 -11.54 -0.62 21.71
CA LEU A 155 -10.59 -0.95 20.64
C LEU A 155 -11.25 -1.68 19.45
N MET A 156 -12.45 -2.26 19.63
CA MET A 156 -13.17 -2.91 18.52
C MET A 156 -13.57 -1.92 17.42
N VAL A 157 -13.92 -0.68 17.76
CA VAL A 157 -14.34 0.33 16.77
C VAL A 157 -13.22 0.69 15.78
N PRO A 158 -12.03 1.14 16.21
CA PRO A 158 -10.94 1.40 15.27
C PRO A 158 -10.49 0.12 14.57
N PHE A 159 -10.55 -1.05 15.22
CA PHE A 159 -10.22 -2.33 14.60
C PHE A 159 -11.15 -2.66 13.43
N ILE A 160 -12.47 -2.57 13.62
CA ILE A 160 -13.48 -2.80 12.56
C ILE A 160 -13.25 -1.82 11.40
N LEU A 161 -12.95 -0.55 11.68
CA LEU A 161 -12.68 0.45 10.65
C LEU A 161 -11.39 0.14 9.86
N VAL A 162 -10.35 -0.38 10.51
CA VAL A 162 -9.13 -0.85 9.83
C VAL A 162 -9.43 -2.05 8.93
N VAL A 163 -10.22 -3.02 9.42
CA VAL A 163 -10.64 -4.17 8.61
C VAL A 163 -11.45 -3.71 7.40
N LEU A 164 -12.40 -2.79 7.58
CA LEU A 164 -13.18 -2.20 6.50
C LEU A 164 -12.29 -1.46 5.50
N ALA A 165 -11.30 -0.69 5.97
CA ALA A 165 -10.33 -0.02 5.12
C ALA A 165 -9.53 -1.03 4.27
N GLY A 166 -9.14 -2.16 4.87
CA GLY A 166 -8.47 -3.26 4.16
C GLY A 166 -9.35 -3.90 3.08
N ILE A 167 -10.61 -4.19 3.39
CA ILE A 167 -11.58 -4.74 2.41
C ILE A 167 -11.79 -3.77 1.25
N LEU A 168 -11.99 -2.48 1.52
CA LEU A 168 -12.16 -1.47 0.48
C LEU A 168 -10.86 -1.28 -0.32
N GLY A 169 -9.70 -1.35 0.32
CA GLY A 169 -8.40 -1.33 -0.35
C GLY A 169 -8.28 -2.49 -1.35
N PHE A 170 -8.67 -3.71 -0.94
CA PHE A 170 -8.70 -4.88 -1.79
C PHE A 170 -9.64 -4.70 -3.00
N VAL A 171 -10.81 -4.07 -2.83
CA VAL A 171 -11.70 -3.71 -3.95
C VAL A 171 -10.98 -2.76 -4.93
N GLY A 172 -10.18 -1.82 -4.43
CA GLY A 172 -9.34 -0.95 -5.24
C GLY A 172 -8.31 -1.74 -6.05
N ASP A 173 -7.63 -2.69 -5.40
CA ASP A 173 -6.64 -3.55 -6.05
C ASP A 173 -7.26 -4.46 -7.12
N VAL A 174 -8.48 -4.98 -6.90
CA VAL A 174 -9.26 -5.69 -7.94
C VAL A 174 -9.51 -4.78 -9.14
N GLY A 175 -9.89 -3.51 -8.90
CA GLY A 175 -10.02 -2.51 -9.96
C GLY A 175 -8.71 -2.30 -10.74
N MET A 176 -7.57 -2.31 -10.06
CA MET A 176 -6.24 -2.21 -10.67
C MET A 176 -5.91 -3.43 -11.54
N ILE A 177 -6.19 -4.65 -11.05
CA ILE A 177 -6.01 -5.90 -11.79
C ILE A 177 -6.83 -5.87 -13.08
N MET A 178 -8.12 -5.52 -12.97
CA MET A 178 -9.00 -5.41 -14.14
C MET A 178 -8.50 -4.33 -15.11
N LEU A 179 -8.07 -3.17 -14.61
CA LEU A 179 -7.54 -2.09 -15.45
C LEU A 179 -6.36 -2.57 -16.31
N PHE A 180 -5.39 -3.26 -15.71
CA PHE A 180 -4.23 -3.79 -16.43
C PHE A 180 -4.61 -4.93 -17.38
N TYR A 181 -5.49 -5.84 -16.95
CA TYR A 181 -5.94 -6.93 -17.82
C TYR A 181 -6.65 -6.40 -19.07
N GLU A 182 -7.57 -5.45 -18.89
CA GLU A 182 -8.30 -4.80 -19.98
C GLU A 182 -7.39 -3.94 -20.87
N LEU A 183 -6.39 -3.26 -20.32
CA LEU A 183 -5.35 -2.60 -21.11
C LEU A 183 -4.57 -3.59 -21.98
N GLY A 184 -4.26 -4.76 -21.44
CA GLY A 184 -3.61 -5.84 -22.18
C GLY A 184 -4.45 -6.35 -23.35
N GLY A 185 -5.77 -6.45 -23.18
CA GLY A 185 -6.70 -6.78 -24.26
C GLY A 185 -6.82 -5.66 -25.29
N ALA A 186 -7.06 -4.42 -24.83
CA ALA A 186 -7.31 -3.27 -25.69
C ALA A 186 -6.09 -2.84 -26.53
N LEU A 187 -4.88 -3.00 -26.00
CA LEU A 187 -3.62 -2.65 -26.65
C LEU A 187 -2.84 -3.87 -27.16
N GLN A 188 -3.42 -5.08 -27.08
CA GLN A 188 -2.78 -6.35 -27.43
C GLN A 188 -1.39 -6.53 -26.79
N SER A 189 -1.26 -6.12 -25.52
CA SER A 189 -0.01 -6.20 -24.78
C SER A 189 -0.08 -7.31 -23.74
N GLU A 190 0.72 -8.35 -23.96
CA GLU A 190 0.90 -9.41 -22.98
C GLU A 190 1.52 -8.87 -21.69
N ARG A 191 2.39 -7.85 -21.75
CA ARG A 191 3.04 -7.29 -20.56
C ARG A 191 2.04 -6.73 -19.55
N PHE A 192 0.98 -6.05 -19.99
CA PHE A 192 -0.07 -5.60 -19.06
C PHE A 192 -0.83 -6.76 -18.40
N LYS A 193 -1.05 -7.88 -19.12
CA LYS A 193 -1.63 -9.09 -18.52
C LYS A 193 -0.69 -9.68 -17.47
N HIS A 194 0.63 -9.70 -17.72
CA HIS A 194 1.62 -10.12 -16.73
C HIS A 194 1.60 -9.21 -15.49
N VAL A 195 1.44 -7.89 -15.65
CA VAL A 195 1.27 -6.96 -14.52
C VAL A 195 0.04 -7.33 -13.68
N ALA A 196 -1.10 -7.61 -14.32
CA ALA A 196 -2.32 -8.04 -13.63
C ALA A 196 -2.08 -9.34 -12.84
N LEU A 197 -1.44 -10.34 -13.44
CA LEU A 197 -1.09 -11.61 -12.78
C LEU A 197 -0.12 -11.41 -11.61
N LEU A 198 0.92 -10.58 -11.77
CA LEU A 198 1.85 -10.25 -10.69
C LEU A 198 1.16 -9.53 -9.54
N THR A 199 0.16 -8.70 -9.84
CA THR A 199 -0.64 -8.00 -8.82
C THR A 199 -1.49 -9.02 -8.04
N VAL A 200 -2.10 -10.00 -8.71
CA VAL A 200 -2.79 -11.12 -8.05
C VAL A 200 -1.82 -11.92 -7.17
N ALA A 201 -0.65 -12.27 -7.70
CA ALA A 201 0.38 -13.02 -6.96
C ALA A 201 0.88 -12.24 -5.74
N TYR A 202 1.05 -10.93 -5.85
CA TYR A 202 1.37 -10.04 -4.74
C TYR A 202 0.30 -10.09 -3.63
N ILE A 203 -0.98 -9.95 -3.98
CA ILE A 203 -2.06 -9.95 -2.99
C ILE A 203 -2.16 -11.31 -2.29
N LEU A 204 -2.17 -12.40 -3.07
CA LEU A 204 -2.22 -13.75 -2.51
C LEU A 204 -0.98 -14.05 -1.66
N GLY A 205 0.19 -13.65 -2.13
CA GLY A 205 1.44 -13.76 -1.38
C GLY A 205 1.37 -13.01 -0.05
N GLY A 206 0.82 -11.80 -0.04
CA GLY A 206 0.61 -11.01 1.19
C GLY A 206 -0.31 -11.73 2.19
N VAL A 207 -1.41 -12.31 1.72
CA VAL A 207 -2.31 -13.13 2.56
C VAL A 207 -1.58 -14.34 3.12
N LEU A 208 -0.86 -15.09 2.29
CA LEU A 208 -0.12 -16.30 2.71
C LEU A 208 0.97 -15.97 3.73
N VAL A 209 1.71 -14.87 3.52
CA VAL A 209 2.70 -14.39 4.48
C VAL A 209 2.04 -13.97 5.80
N GLY A 210 0.86 -13.33 5.73
CA GLY A 210 0.05 -12.97 6.88
C GLY A 210 -0.42 -14.14 7.75
N LEU A 211 -0.52 -15.35 7.17
CA LEU A 211 -0.90 -16.57 7.88
C LEU A 211 0.27 -17.23 8.63
N ILE A 212 1.51 -16.79 8.41
CA ILE A 212 2.68 -17.35 9.09
C ILE A 212 2.66 -16.88 10.56
N PRO A 213 2.58 -17.79 11.55
CA PRO A 213 2.45 -17.41 12.96
C PRO A 213 3.74 -16.82 13.55
N ASN A 214 4.88 -17.06 12.90
CA ASN A 214 6.17 -16.56 13.36
C ASN A 214 6.53 -15.24 12.64
N PRO A 215 6.57 -14.09 13.32
CA PRO A 215 6.87 -12.79 12.71
C PRO A 215 8.27 -12.73 12.10
N ALA A 216 9.25 -13.49 12.63
CA ALA A 216 10.58 -13.56 12.04
C ALA A 216 10.57 -14.30 10.69
N ALA A 217 9.70 -15.30 10.54
CA ALA A 217 9.53 -16.05 9.29
C ALA A 217 8.64 -15.30 8.27
N MET A 218 7.82 -14.35 8.71
CA MET A 218 7.03 -13.48 7.82
C MET A 218 7.92 -12.53 7.01
N LEU A 219 9.01 -12.03 7.61
CA LEU A 219 9.79 -10.94 7.04
C LEU A 219 10.43 -11.23 5.67
N PRO A 220 11.07 -12.40 5.42
CA PRO A 220 11.53 -12.74 4.07
C PRO A 220 10.37 -12.80 3.06
N GLY A 221 9.21 -13.31 3.49
CA GLY A 221 7.99 -13.34 2.69
C GLY A 221 7.53 -11.94 2.30
N LEU A 222 7.54 -10.99 3.25
CA LEU A 222 7.18 -9.58 2.99
C LEU A 222 8.11 -8.93 1.95
N VAL A 223 9.41 -9.24 1.99
CA VAL A 223 10.37 -8.75 0.99
C VAL A 223 10.06 -9.31 -0.40
N VAL A 224 9.76 -10.60 -0.52
CA VAL A 224 9.39 -11.23 -1.79
C VAL A 224 8.09 -10.62 -2.34
N VAL A 225 7.08 -10.47 -1.49
CA VAL A 225 5.78 -9.88 -1.85
C VAL A 225 5.97 -8.43 -2.33
N ALA A 226 6.71 -7.61 -1.61
CA ALA A 226 7.03 -6.25 -2.03
C ALA A 226 7.86 -6.20 -3.33
N GLY A 227 8.74 -7.20 -3.54
CA GLY A 227 9.48 -7.39 -4.78
C GLY A 227 8.58 -7.68 -5.98
N LEU A 228 7.59 -8.56 -5.84
CA LEU A 228 6.59 -8.85 -6.88
C LEU A 228 5.82 -7.58 -7.28
N GLN A 229 5.41 -6.79 -6.28
CA GLN A 229 4.73 -5.52 -6.51
C GLN A 229 5.63 -4.52 -7.24
N ALA A 230 6.91 -4.40 -6.86
CA ALA A 230 7.87 -3.55 -7.55
C ALA A 230 8.06 -3.98 -9.01
N VAL A 231 8.20 -5.27 -9.29
CA VAL A 231 8.33 -5.79 -10.66
C VAL A 231 7.08 -5.50 -11.48
N ALA A 232 5.89 -5.67 -10.91
CA ALA A 232 4.62 -5.34 -11.57
C ALA A 232 4.59 -3.87 -12.01
N PHE A 233 4.95 -2.94 -11.11
CA PHE A 233 4.97 -1.51 -11.43
C PHE A 233 6.09 -1.12 -12.40
N TYR A 234 7.25 -1.78 -12.34
CA TYR A 234 8.31 -1.60 -13.33
C TYR A 234 7.83 -1.98 -14.74
N LEU A 235 7.23 -3.16 -14.89
CA LEU A 235 6.70 -3.62 -16.18
C LEU A 235 5.59 -2.71 -16.70
N ALA A 236 4.68 -2.25 -15.84
CA ALA A 236 3.63 -1.30 -16.22
C ALA A 236 4.24 0.03 -16.72
N MET A 237 5.26 0.54 -16.04
CA MET A 237 5.96 1.77 -16.43
C MET A 237 6.68 1.61 -17.77
N GLU A 238 7.44 0.52 -17.95
CA GLU A 238 8.17 0.23 -19.18
C GLU A 238 7.21 0.11 -20.35
N GLU A 239 6.10 -0.60 -20.15
CA GLU A 239 5.12 -0.83 -21.20
C GLU A 239 4.37 0.44 -21.61
N CYS A 240 3.97 1.27 -20.64
CA CYS A 240 3.43 2.58 -20.96
C CYS A 240 4.44 3.44 -21.73
N THR A 241 5.73 3.37 -21.37
CA THR A 241 6.79 4.12 -22.07
C THR A 241 6.91 3.67 -23.52
N ARG A 242 6.94 2.35 -23.76
CA ARG A 242 7.01 1.75 -25.08
C ARG A 242 5.87 2.20 -25.97
N ILE A 243 4.64 2.11 -25.48
CA ILE A 243 3.42 2.46 -26.24
C ILE A 243 3.35 3.97 -26.50
N LEU A 244 3.74 4.80 -25.52
CA LEU A 244 3.78 6.25 -25.71
C LEU A 244 4.84 6.68 -26.72
N SER A 245 5.97 5.96 -26.80
CA SER A 245 7.01 6.26 -27.80
C SER A 245 6.65 5.80 -29.22
N SER A 246 5.79 4.78 -29.36
CA SER A 246 5.32 4.31 -30.66
C SER A 246 4.06 5.01 -31.16
N THR A 247 3.40 5.81 -30.31
CA THR A 247 2.22 6.59 -30.72
C THR A 247 2.70 7.90 -31.36
N PRO A 248 2.39 8.18 -32.65
CA PRO A 248 2.79 9.43 -33.29
C PRO A 248 2.21 10.61 -32.50
N GLN A 249 3.06 11.51 -32.01
CA GLN A 249 2.59 12.79 -31.51
C GLN A 249 2.02 13.56 -32.71
N GLN A 250 0.71 13.78 -32.74
CA GLN A 250 0.17 14.82 -33.63
C GLN A 250 0.88 16.13 -33.26
N PRO A 251 1.53 16.81 -34.23
CA PRO A 251 2.12 18.11 -33.96
C PRO A 251 1.02 19.05 -33.43
N PRO A 252 1.34 19.97 -32.51
CA PRO A 252 0.37 20.96 -32.06
C PRO A 252 -0.24 21.62 -33.29
N ALA A 253 -1.57 21.56 -33.39
CA ALA A 253 -2.31 22.29 -34.40
C ALA A 253 -1.82 23.75 -34.36
N GLY A 254 -1.34 24.22 -35.50
CA GLY A 254 -0.46 25.38 -35.62
C GLY A 254 -0.90 26.60 -34.82
N VAL A 255 0.11 27.28 -34.28
CA VAL A 255 0.09 28.73 -34.08
C VAL A 255 0.29 29.39 -35.43
#